data_AF-A0AAD2FLI4-F1
#
_entry.id   AF-A0AAD2FLI4-F1
#
_cell.length_a   1.000
_cell.length_b   1.000
_cell.length_c   1.000
_cell.angle_alpha   90.00
_cell.angle_beta   90.00
_cell.angle_gamma   90.00
#
_symmetry.space_group_name_H-M   'P 1'
#
loop_
_entity.id
_entity.type
_entity.pdbx_description
1 polymer ?
#
loop_
_entity_poly.entity_id
_entity_poly.type
_entity_poly.pdbx_seq_one_letter_code
_entity_poly.pdbx_strand_id
1 'polypeptide(L)'
;MSTRAFTQILTNRSISKQLYTTNKRFFQSTTITKMSTEKPKPMIFAIMRNGHEVIRGDSLDVKEKLEAGDVDAAKKLWSDMRKWETIHAQMEEGSSKGASTPKGFFHILDEKCENIATEKGLFSAHEELESKAAEVETLLGENDPDKALAAFNEFAKFNEDHLKHEEDIMMPQVMKMTKSGVPMKKVMMEEILPMVGDEEEFFFSHACSTLEKHSGDMPRARVFVHALWAASTPDEWAKRSEIAKGALSEPAWSEIEGLTSS
;
A
#
# COMPACT_ATOMS: atom_id res chain seq x y z
N MET A 1 -1.06 4.40 -66.98
CA MET A 1 0.15 3.75 -67.50
C MET A 1 1.34 4.26 -66.68
N SER A 2 2.38 3.51 -66.33
CA SER A 2 2.61 2.05 -66.34
C SER A 2 3.95 1.79 -65.60
N THR A 3 4.21 0.71 -64.86
CA THR A 3 3.43 -0.51 -64.54
C THR A 3 3.75 -0.96 -63.08
N ARG A 4 3.10 -2.02 -62.56
CA ARG A 4 3.53 -2.69 -61.32
C ARG A 4 4.77 -3.56 -61.54
N ALA A 5 5.61 -3.70 -60.50
CA ALA A 5 6.48 -4.86 -60.31
C ALA A 5 6.46 -5.28 -58.84
N PHE A 6 5.79 -6.41 -58.55
CA PHE A 6 5.94 -7.12 -57.28
C PHE A 6 7.31 -7.83 -57.28
N THR A 7 7.97 -7.93 -56.13
CA THR A 7 9.00 -8.96 -55.92
C THR A 7 8.69 -9.68 -54.61
N GLN A 8 8.44 -10.98 -54.75
CA GLN A 8 8.08 -11.89 -53.67
C GLN A 8 9.22 -12.91 -53.57
N ILE A 9 9.91 -12.98 -52.42
CA ILE A 9 10.94 -13.98 -52.17
C ILE A 9 10.48 -14.88 -51.03
N LEU A 10 10.41 -16.18 -51.32
CA LEU A 10 9.95 -17.22 -50.40
C LEU A 10 11.13 -17.95 -49.76
N THR A 11 11.09 -18.00 -48.42
CA THR A 11 11.31 -19.16 -47.53
C THR A 11 12.61 -19.99 -47.51
N ASN A 12 12.78 -20.64 -46.35
CA ASN A 12 13.51 -21.88 -46.04
C ASN A 12 15.01 -21.84 -45.67
N ARG A 13 15.27 -21.92 -44.35
CA ARG A 13 16.02 -22.98 -43.63
C ARG A 13 15.82 -22.75 -42.12
N SER A 14 15.10 -23.59 -41.38
CA SER A 14 15.49 -24.93 -40.92
C SER A 14 16.73 -24.91 -40.00
N ILE A 15 16.52 -24.66 -38.70
CA ILE A 15 17.50 -24.96 -37.64
C ILE A 15 16.79 -25.60 -36.43
N SER A 16 17.33 -26.74 -36.00
CA SER A 16 17.21 -27.42 -34.69
C SER A 16 15.81 -27.66 -34.09
N LYS A 17 15.27 -28.86 -34.33
CA LYS A 17 14.51 -29.58 -33.30
C LYS A 17 15.53 -30.18 -32.32
N GLN A 18 15.65 -29.63 -31.11
CA GLN A 18 16.40 -30.28 -30.04
C GLN A 18 15.46 -30.72 -28.91
N LEU A 19 15.62 -31.99 -28.55
CA LEU A 19 14.80 -32.77 -27.64
C LEU A 19 14.66 -32.11 -26.25
N TYR A 20 13.43 -31.79 -25.85
CA TYR A 20 13.07 -31.79 -24.43
C TYR A 20 12.23 -33.03 -24.12
N THR A 21 12.89 -34.00 -23.52
CA THR A 21 12.29 -35.25 -23.06
C THR A 21 11.29 -34.99 -21.93
N THR A 22 10.11 -35.60 -22.05
CA THR A 22 9.04 -35.60 -21.04
C THR A 22 9.53 -36.07 -19.67
N ASN A 23 9.62 -35.16 -18.70
CA ASN A 23 9.81 -35.52 -17.29
C ASN A 23 8.45 -35.63 -16.60
N LYS A 24 7.75 -36.74 -16.84
CA LYS A 24 6.41 -37.01 -16.30
C LYS A 24 6.50 -37.99 -15.13
N ARG A 25 6.91 -37.54 -13.94
CA ARG A 25 6.75 -38.26 -12.65
C ARG A 25 7.12 -37.38 -11.44
N PHE A 26 6.43 -37.64 -10.32
CA PHE A 26 6.70 -37.13 -8.96
C PHE A 26 6.63 -35.61 -8.74
N PHE A 27 5.44 -35.11 -8.37
CA PHE A 27 5.20 -34.57 -7.02
C PHE A 27 3.68 -34.43 -6.76
N GLN A 28 3.00 -35.55 -6.54
CA GLN A 28 1.74 -35.56 -5.77
C GLN A 28 2.09 -35.92 -4.33
N SER A 29 2.57 -34.93 -3.58
CA SER A 29 2.57 -34.95 -2.13
C SER A 29 1.71 -33.80 -1.64
N THR A 30 0.41 -33.88 -1.92
CA THR A 30 -0.62 -33.08 -1.23
C THR A 30 -0.72 -33.58 0.20
N THR A 31 0.32 -33.32 0.98
CA THR A 31 0.23 -33.30 2.43
C THR A 31 -0.76 -32.20 2.74
N ILE A 32 -2.01 -32.57 3.03
CA ILE A 32 -3.01 -31.64 3.55
C ILE A 32 -2.51 -31.24 4.93
N THR A 33 -1.69 -30.19 4.97
CA THR A 33 -1.26 -29.55 6.20
C THR A 33 -2.53 -29.16 6.93
N LYS A 34 -2.80 -29.87 8.02
CA LYS A 34 -3.99 -29.68 8.86
C LYS A 34 -4.02 -28.20 9.27
N MET A 35 -4.86 -27.40 8.62
CA MET A 35 -4.90 -25.96 8.87
C MET A 35 -5.17 -25.75 10.34
N SER A 36 -4.34 -24.92 10.98
CA SER A 36 -4.51 -24.64 12.40
C SER A 36 -5.92 -24.08 12.62
N THR A 37 -6.62 -24.63 13.61
CA THR A 37 -7.94 -24.12 14.03
C THR A 37 -7.83 -22.86 14.89
N GLU A 38 -6.60 -22.42 15.22
CA GLU A 38 -6.37 -21.15 15.89
C GLU A 38 -6.59 -19.98 14.93
N LYS A 39 -7.40 -18.99 15.33
CA LYS A 39 -7.54 -17.73 14.59
C LYS A 39 -6.15 -17.09 14.41
N PRO A 40 -5.78 -16.60 13.21
CA PRO A 40 -4.50 -15.96 12.98
C PRO A 40 -4.34 -14.76 13.91
N LYS A 41 -3.17 -14.57 14.52
CA LYS A 41 -2.96 -13.43 15.42
C LYS A 41 -2.91 -12.11 14.63
N PRO A 42 -3.58 -11.04 15.09
CA PRO A 42 -3.45 -9.73 14.45
C PRO A 42 -2.00 -9.23 14.43
N MET A 43 -1.58 -8.70 13.30
CA MET A 43 -0.30 -7.99 13.18
C MET A 43 -0.59 -6.49 13.23
N ILE A 44 -0.46 -5.88 14.41
CA ILE A 44 -0.88 -4.49 14.66
C ILE A 44 -0.21 -3.51 13.68
N PHE A 45 1.07 -3.70 13.36
CA PHE A 45 1.78 -2.86 12.39
C PHE A 45 1.31 -3.00 10.93
N ALA A 46 0.42 -3.96 10.63
CA ALA A 46 -0.18 -4.07 9.30
C ALA A 46 -1.10 -2.89 8.95
N ILE A 47 -1.45 -2.03 9.92
CA ILE A 47 -2.07 -0.72 9.66
C ILE A 47 -1.14 0.12 8.78
N MET A 48 0.10 0.39 9.25
CA MET A 48 1.11 1.14 8.48
C MET A 48 1.46 0.45 7.18
N ARG A 49 1.82 -0.85 7.26
CA ARG A 49 2.30 -1.59 6.07
C ARG A 49 1.24 -1.69 4.97
N ASN A 50 -0.05 -1.79 5.31
CA ASN A 50 -1.09 -1.76 4.29
C ASN A 50 -1.44 -0.33 3.84
N GLY A 51 -1.01 0.73 4.54
CA GLY A 51 -1.06 2.09 4.00
C GLY A 51 -0.21 2.26 2.74
N HIS A 52 0.94 1.59 2.66
CA HIS A 52 1.76 1.54 1.45
C HIS A 52 1.03 0.80 0.31
N GLU A 53 0.14 -0.15 0.65
CA GLU A 53 -0.70 -0.85 -0.33
C GLU A 53 -1.91 -0.03 -0.79
N VAL A 54 -2.40 0.90 0.03
CA VAL A 54 -3.37 1.93 -0.38
C VAL A 54 -2.72 2.86 -1.39
N ILE A 55 -1.53 3.40 -1.08
CA ILE A 55 -0.76 4.26 -1.99
C ILE A 55 -0.51 3.57 -3.35
N ARG A 56 -0.13 2.28 -3.34
CA ARG A 56 0.03 1.47 -4.55
C ARG A 56 -1.29 1.25 -5.32
N GLY A 57 -2.40 1.00 -4.63
CA GLY A 57 -3.72 0.83 -5.24
C GLY A 57 -4.23 2.12 -5.89
N ASP A 58 -4.15 3.23 -5.16
CA ASP A 58 -4.51 4.56 -5.65
C ASP A 58 -3.62 4.97 -6.85
N SER A 59 -2.33 4.63 -6.82
CA SER A 59 -1.41 4.86 -7.94
C SER A 59 -1.85 4.14 -9.22
N LEU A 60 -2.38 2.92 -9.11
CA LEU A 60 -2.92 2.19 -10.26
C LEU A 60 -4.18 2.89 -10.81
N ASP A 61 -5.03 3.40 -9.92
CA ASP A 61 -6.29 4.04 -10.30
C ASP A 61 -6.10 5.41 -10.95
N VAL A 62 -5.19 6.24 -10.44
CA VAL A 62 -4.80 7.51 -11.10
C VAL A 62 -4.22 7.23 -12.48
N LYS A 63 -3.33 6.24 -12.59
CA LYS A 63 -2.73 5.83 -13.86
C LYS A 63 -3.76 5.36 -14.87
N GLU A 64 -4.71 4.52 -14.47
CA GLU A 64 -5.79 4.02 -15.34
C GLU A 64 -6.58 5.17 -15.98
N LYS A 65 -6.88 6.23 -15.21
CA LYS A 65 -7.62 7.39 -15.73
C LYS A 65 -6.78 8.27 -16.64
N LEU A 66 -5.51 8.46 -16.33
CA LEU A 66 -4.57 9.16 -17.21
C LEU A 66 -4.35 8.42 -18.54
N GLU A 67 -4.19 7.09 -18.52
CA GLU A 67 -4.10 6.24 -19.71
C GLU A 67 -5.40 6.23 -20.55
N ALA A 68 -6.56 6.45 -19.91
CA ALA A 68 -7.84 6.63 -20.58
C ALA A 68 -8.10 8.08 -21.07
N GLY A 69 -7.23 9.04 -20.74
CA GLY A 69 -7.42 10.47 -21.03
C GLY A 69 -8.46 11.18 -20.16
N ASP A 70 -8.96 10.53 -19.10
CA ASP A 70 -9.95 11.08 -18.17
C ASP A 70 -9.27 11.89 -17.05
N VAL A 71 -8.83 13.10 -17.41
CA VAL A 71 -8.08 13.99 -16.51
C VAL A 71 -8.90 14.41 -15.28
N ASP A 72 -10.22 14.57 -15.40
CA ASP A 72 -11.05 15.00 -14.29
C ASP A 72 -11.27 13.87 -13.26
N ALA A 73 -11.43 12.62 -13.70
CA ALA A 73 -11.38 11.47 -12.80
C ALA A 73 -9.99 11.30 -12.18
N ALA A 74 -8.92 11.48 -12.96
CA ALA A 74 -7.54 11.42 -12.47
C ALA A 74 -7.27 12.46 -11.37
N LYS A 75 -7.73 13.72 -11.53
CA LYS A 75 -7.62 14.77 -10.50
C LYS A 75 -8.31 14.39 -9.19
N LYS A 76 -9.51 13.79 -9.26
CA LYS A 76 -10.21 13.37 -8.04
C LYS A 76 -9.42 12.28 -7.31
N LEU A 77 -9.03 11.22 -8.02
CA LEU A 77 -8.26 10.11 -7.46
C LEU A 77 -6.90 10.58 -6.92
N TRP A 78 -6.25 11.51 -7.62
CA TRP A 78 -5.02 12.15 -7.15
C TRP A 78 -5.27 12.93 -5.85
N SER A 79 -6.33 13.73 -5.76
CA SER A 79 -6.66 14.47 -4.54
C SER A 79 -6.95 13.53 -3.35
N ASP A 80 -7.61 12.39 -3.59
CA ASP A 80 -7.86 11.39 -2.55
C ASP A 80 -6.53 10.73 -2.12
N MET A 81 -5.68 10.35 -3.08
CA MET A 81 -4.34 9.78 -2.85
C MET A 81 -3.42 10.73 -2.07
N ARG A 82 -3.35 12.01 -2.45
CA ARG A 82 -2.53 13.02 -1.75
C ARG A 82 -3.01 13.28 -0.33
N LYS A 83 -4.33 13.23 -0.09
CA LYS A 83 -4.90 13.27 1.26
C LYS A 83 -4.50 12.05 2.08
N TRP A 84 -4.53 10.85 1.48
CA TRP A 84 -4.04 9.63 2.12
C TRP A 84 -2.56 9.72 2.49
N GLU A 85 -1.70 10.08 1.54
CA GLU A 85 -0.25 10.21 1.74
C GLU A 85 0.08 11.25 2.82
N THR A 86 -0.65 12.37 2.89
CA THR A 86 -0.48 13.37 3.95
C THR A 86 -0.75 12.79 5.35
N ILE A 87 -1.83 12.00 5.52
CA ILE A 87 -2.17 11.38 6.81
C ILE A 87 -1.15 10.28 7.16
N HIS A 88 -0.76 9.47 6.18
CA HIS A 88 0.21 8.39 6.37
C HIS A 88 1.61 8.94 6.76
N ALA A 89 2.09 9.97 6.07
CA ALA A 89 3.34 10.65 6.42
C ALA A 89 3.29 11.26 7.83
N GLN A 90 2.14 11.80 8.29
CA GLN A 90 1.98 12.28 9.67
C GLN A 90 2.08 11.14 10.70
N MET A 91 1.52 9.96 10.39
CA MET A 91 1.65 8.73 11.21
C MET A 91 3.10 8.24 11.31
N GLU A 92 3.94 8.58 10.33
CA GLU A 92 5.35 8.22 10.28
C GLU A 92 6.25 9.26 10.94
N GLU A 93 6.15 10.52 10.54
CA GLU A 93 7.06 11.59 10.96
C GLU A 93 6.84 12.05 12.39
N GLY A 94 5.58 12.17 12.83
CA GLY A 94 5.26 12.83 14.09
C GLY A 94 4.48 14.12 13.94
N SER A 95 4.12 14.69 15.09
CA SER A 95 3.68 16.09 15.15
C SER A 95 4.93 16.99 15.14
N SER A 96 4.95 17.97 14.23
CA SER A 96 6.17 18.67 13.83
C SER A 96 6.94 19.32 15.00
N LYS A 97 8.18 18.86 15.22
CA LYS A 97 9.25 19.50 16.01
C LYS A 97 8.86 19.97 17.42
N GLY A 98 8.82 19.04 18.36
CA GLY A 98 9.01 19.32 19.80
C GLY A 98 7.88 18.90 20.73
N ALA A 99 6.77 18.37 20.21
CA ALA A 99 5.76 17.71 21.04
C ALA A 99 6.29 16.37 21.59
N SER A 100 5.87 16.00 22.79
CA SER A 100 6.29 14.72 23.42
C SER A 100 5.58 13.50 22.85
N THR A 101 4.36 13.70 22.33
CA THR A 101 3.35 12.71 21.92
C THR A 101 2.23 13.45 21.15
N PRO A 102 1.59 12.85 20.13
CA PRO A 102 1.99 11.60 19.47
C PRO A 102 3.29 11.80 18.67
N LYS A 103 4.17 10.79 18.72
CA LYS A 103 5.54 10.87 18.17
C LYS A 103 5.67 10.52 16.69
N GLY A 104 4.75 9.76 16.11
CA GLY A 104 4.97 9.14 14.80
C GLY A 104 5.98 7.99 14.84
N PHE A 105 5.95 7.11 13.85
CA PHE A 105 6.72 5.87 13.88
C PHE A 105 8.24 6.04 13.71
N PHE A 106 8.72 7.01 12.92
CA PHE A 106 10.15 7.24 12.67
C PHE A 106 10.88 7.69 13.95
N HIS A 107 10.28 8.59 14.73
CA HIS A 107 10.85 8.96 16.04
C HIS A 107 10.87 7.79 17.03
N ILE A 108 9.92 6.85 16.95
CA ILE A 108 9.92 5.63 17.75
C ILE A 108 11.01 4.66 17.27
N LEU A 109 11.25 4.56 15.96
CA LEU A 109 12.40 3.82 15.43
C LEU A 109 13.72 4.40 15.94
N ASP A 110 13.88 5.72 15.93
CA ASP A 110 15.10 6.35 16.42
C ASP A 110 15.31 6.08 17.92
N GLU A 111 14.25 6.19 18.74
CA GLU A 111 14.29 5.91 20.18
C GLU A 111 14.58 4.43 20.51
N LYS A 112 14.12 3.47 19.68
CA LYS A 112 14.20 2.02 19.96
C LYS A 112 15.26 1.27 19.17
N CYS A 113 15.77 1.84 18.08
CA CYS A 113 16.62 1.19 17.09
C CYS A 113 17.80 2.07 16.66
N GLU A 114 18.42 2.80 17.60
CA GLU A 114 19.72 3.46 17.40
C GLU A 114 19.73 4.55 16.30
N ASN A 115 18.73 5.43 16.28
CA ASN A 115 18.59 6.52 15.30
C ASN A 115 18.48 6.07 13.82
N ILE A 116 18.02 4.84 13.56
CA ILE A 116 17.99 4.25 12.21
C ILE A 116 17.13 5.01 11.20
N ALA A 117 16.03 5.67 11.59
CA ALA A 117 15.21 6.44 10.65
C ALA A 117 15.96 7.71 10.20
N THR A 118 16.63 8.39 11.14
CA THR A 118 17.55 9.50 10.83
C THR A 118 18.75 9.03 10.00
N GLU A 119 19.45 7.96 10.39
CA GLU A 119 20.65 7.45 9.67
C GLU A 119 20.35 6.93 8.26
N LYS A 120 19.10 6.53 7.99
CA LYS A 120 18.65 6.06 6.68
C LYS A 120 17.87 7.11 5.87
N GLY A 121 17.77 8.34 6.39
CA GLY A 121 17.16 9.46 5.68
C GLY A 121 15.67 9.33 5.42
N LEU A 122 14.92 8.60 6.26
CA LEU A 122 13.48 8.40 6.05
C LEU A 122 12.72 9.73 6.04
N PHE A 123 12.97 10.60 7.03
CA PHE A 123 12.37 11.95 7.11
C PHE A 123 12.61 12.83 5.87
N SER A 124 13.77 12.73 5.23
CA SER A 124 14.10 13.56 4.05
C SER A 124 13.48 13.06 2.75
N ALA A 125 13.03 11.80 2.69
CA ALA A 125 12.51 11.22 1.45
C ALA A 125 11.16 11.82 1.03
N HIS A 126 10.34 12.25 2.00
CA HIS A 126 9.09 12.96 1.74
C HIS A 126 9.31 14.33 1.07
N GLU A 127 10.37 15.08 1.43
CA GLU A 127 10.67 16.38 0.80
C GLU A 127 10.91 16.25 -0.73
N GLU A 128 11.56 15.16 -1.17
CA GLU A 128 11.77 14.86 -2.59
C GLU A 128 10.48 14.37 -3.27
N LEU A 129 9.63 13.61 -2.56
CA LEU A 129 8.34 13.12 -3.05
C LEU A 129 7.37 14.29 -3.30
N GLU A 130 7.29 15.26 -2.39
CA GLU A 130 6.47 16.48 -2.52
C GLU A 130 6.83 17.27 -3.80
N SER A 131 8.13 17.41 -4.10
CA SER A 131 8.55 18.11 -5.32
C SER A 131 8.07 17.45 -6.61
N LYS A 132 7.89 16.11 -6.60
CA LYS A 132 7.36 15.36 -7.74
C LYS A 132 5.83 15.40 -7.79
N ALA A 133 5.18 15.36 -6.63
CA ALA A 133 3.73 15.52 -6.53
C ALA A 133 3.27 16.88 -7.10
N ALA A 134 3.98 17.97 -6.78
CA ALA A 134 3.68 19.31 -7.29
C ALA A 134 3.78 19.45 -8.83
N GLU A 135 4.66 18.69 -9.47
CA GLU A 135 4.76 18.63 -10.93
C GLU A 135 3.53 17.93 -11.55
N VAL A 136 3.10 16.80 -10.97
CA VAL A 136 1.87 16.10 -11.37
C VAL A 136 0.64 17.00 -11.20
N GLU A 137 0.51 17.70 -10.07
CA GLU A 137 -0.58 18.65 -9.81
C GLU A 137 -0.64 19.77 -10.84
N THR A 138 0.53 20.34 -11.19
CA THR A 138 0.64 21.39 -12.19
C THR A 138 0.14 20.91 -13.56
N LEU A 139 0.57 19.71 -13.98
CA LEU A 139 0.23 19.15 -15.30
C LEU A 139 -1.21 18.62 -15.39
N LEU A 140 -1.76 18.10 -14.29
CA LEU A 140 -3.20 17.85 -14.16
C LEU A 140 -4.00 19.16 -14.34
N GLY A 141 -3.50 20.27 -13.80
CA GLY A 141 -4.06 21.61 -13.96
C GLY A 141 -4.08 22.12 -15.42
N GLU A 142 -3.08 21.75 -16.24
CA GLU A 142 -3.02 22.09 -17.67
C GLU A 142 -4.10 21.37 -18.52
N ASN A 143 -4.71 20.30 -18.00
CA ASN A 143 -5.60 19.39 -18.76
C ASN A 143 -4.91 18.67 -19.94
N ASP A 144 -3.62 18.39 -19.80
CA ASP A 144 -2.81 17.68 -20.79
C ASP A 144 -2.54 16.23 -20.30
N PRO A 145 -3.36 15.23 -20.72
CA PRO A 145 -3.27 13.87 -20.18
C PRO A 145 -1.92 13.21 -20.49
N ASP A 146 -1.31 13.48 -21.63
CA ASP A 146 -0.04 12.87 -22.03
C ASP A 146 1.11 13.36 -21.14
N LYS A 147 1.18 14.68 -20.88
CA LYS A 147 2.16 15.23 -19.92
C LYS A 147 1.89 14.77 -18.49
N ALA A 148 0.63 14.82 -18.05
CA ALA A 148 0.26 14.40 -16.70
C ALA A 148 0.60 12.91 -16.47
N LEU A 149 0.36 12.05 -17.47
CA LEU A 149 0.77 10.64 -17.43
C LEU A 149 2.29 10.47 -17.39
N ALA A 150 3.05 11.27 -18.14
CA ALA A 150 4.51 11.21 -18.12
C ALA A 150 5.07 11.54 -16.71
N ALA A 151 4.69 12.69 -16.15
CA ALA A 151 5.10 13.08 -14.80
C ALA A 151 4.57 12.12 -13.72
N PHE A 152 3.33 11.63 -13.85
CA PHE A 152 2.78 10.64 -12.93
C PHE A 152 3.57 9.34 -12.94
N ASN A 153 4.04 8.86 -14.10
CA ASN A 153 4.88 7.65 -14.15
C ASN A 153 6.25 7.88 -13.46
N GLU A 154 6.82 9.08 -13.53
CA GLU A 154 8.06 9.40 -12.79
C GLU A 154 7.83 9.50 -11.28
N PHE A 155 6.73 10.16 -10.86
CA PHE A 155 6.29 10.21 -9.47
C PHE A 155 6.03 8.80 -8.92
N ALA A 156 5.18 8.01 -9.58
CA ALA A 156 4.80 6.67 -9.13
C ALA A 156 6.00 5.71 -9.06
N LYS A 157 6.98 5.86 -9.97
CA LYS A 157 8.25 5.12 -9.87
C LYS A 157 9.04 5.53 -8.61
N PHE A 158 9.19 6.83 -8.37
CA PHE A 158 9.94 7.33 -7.21
C PHE A 158 9.26 6.92 -5.89
N ASN A 159 7.93 7.04 -5.83
CA ASN A 159 7.12 6.63 -4.69
C ASN A 159 7.26 5.12 -4.41
N GLU A 160 7.16 4.27 -5.43
CA GLU A 160 7.34 2.81 -5.29
C GLU A 160 8.79 2.39 -4.96
N ASP A 161 9.80 3.24 -5.20
CA ASP A 161 11.17 3.02 -4.72
C ASP A 161 11.33 3.53 -3.26
N HIS A 162 10.65 4.61 -2.88
CA HIS A 162 10.57 5.16 -1.52
C HIS A 162 9.86 4.20 -0.54
N LEU A 163 8.64 3.74 -0.86
CA LEU A 163 7.87 2.79 -0.04
C LEU A 163 8.65 1.48 0.21
N LYS A 164 9.50 1.06 -0.74
CA LYS A 164 10.37 -0.12 -0.57
C LYS A 164 11.52 0.13 0.39
N HIS A 165 12.19 1.28 0.28
CA HIS A 165 13.28 1.66 1.17
C HIS A 165 12.81 1.69 2.63
N GLU A 166 11.63 2.27 2.84
CA GLU A 166 10.91 2.23 4.11
C GLU A 166 10.58 0.81 4.58
N GLU A 167 9.92 0.00 3.75
CA GLU A 167 9.59 -1.39 4.09
C GLU A 167 10.85 -2.22 4.46
N ASP A 168 11.94 -2.07 3.72
CA ASP A 168 13.23 -2.75 3.95
C ASP A 168 13.90 -2.36 5.29
N ILE A 169 13.64 -1.15 5.80
CA ILE A 169 14.18 -0.65 7.06
C ILE A 169 13.23 -0.93 8.22
N MET A 170 11.96 -0.53 8.08
CA MET A 170 10.93 -0.56 9.11
C MET A 170 10.55 -2.00 9.48
N MET A 171 10.30 -2.87 8.49
CA MET A 171 9.74 -4.20 8.76
C MET A 171 10.69 -5.09 9.60
N PRO A 172 12.01 -5.13 9.35
CA PRO A 172 12.95 -5.81 10.25
C PRO A 172 12.96 -5.22 11.67
N GLN A 173 12.88 -3.89 11.83
CA GLN A 173 12.87 -3.26 13.16
C GLN A 173 11.57 -3.53 13.92
N VAL A 174 10.40 -3.48 13.27
CA VAL A 174 9.10 -3.87 13.87
C VAL A 174 9.18 -5.30 14.43
N MET A 175 9.79 -6.22 13.69
CA MET A 175 9.99 -7.60 14.14
C MET A 175 10.99 -7.71 15.30
N LYS A 176 12.06 -6.89 15.32
CA LYS A 176 13.03 -6.78 16.43
C LYS A 176 12.35 -6.23 17.70
N MET A 177 11.62 -5.12 17.58
CA MET A 177 10.87 -4.46 18.65
C MET A 177 9.83 -5.39 19.26
N THR A 178 9.04 -6.08 18.42
CA THR A 178 8.02 -7.05 18.88
C THR A 178 8.66 -8.21 19.64
N LYS A 179 9.76 -8.78 19.14
CA LYS A 179 10.51 -9.84 19.85
C LYS A 179 11.15 -9.37 21.16
N SER A 180 11.51 -8.08 21.23
CA SER A 180 12.08 -7.45 22.43
C SER A 180 11.01 -7.00 23.44
N GLY A 181 9.74 -7.30 23.19
CA GLY A 181 8.64 -6.99 24.12
C GLY A 181 8.13 -5.55 24.08
N VAL A 182 8.44 -4.77 23.03
CA VAL A 182 7.84 -3.44 22.84
C VAL A 182 6.32 -3.60 22.70
N PRO A 183 5.51 -2.85 23.48
CA PRO A 183 4.05 -3.00 23.48
C PRO A 183 3.44 -2.36 22.23
N MET A 184 3.52 -3.03 21.08
CA MET A 184 3.09 -2.49 19.79
C MET A 184 1.63 -2.01 19.74
N LYS A 185 0.72 -2.60 20.54
CA LYS A 185 -0.65 -2.06 20.71
C LYS A 185 -0.64 -0.65 21.28
N LYS A 186 0.12 -0.43 22.36
CA LYS A 186 0.25 0.86 23.03
C LYS A 186 0.88 1.90 22.10
N VAL A 187 1.96 1.52 21.42
CA VAL A 187 2.61 2.35 20.39
C VAL A 187 1.63 2.80 19.32
N MET A 188 0.86 1.86 18.75
CA MET A 188 -0.13 2.18 17.71
C MET A 188 -1.23 3.12 18.22
N MET A 189 -1.76 2.87 19.42
CA MET A 189 -2.87 3.63 20.00
C MET A 189 -2.49 5.03 20.50
N GLU A 190 -1.29 5.21 21.03
CA GLU A 190 -0.89 6.47 21.71
C GLU A 190 0.01 7.36 20.84
N GLU A 191 0.74 6.81 19.88
CA GLU A 191 1.79 7.53 19.16
C GLU A 191 1.60 7.60 17.63
N ILE A 192 0.72 6.76 17.06
CA ILE A 192 0.54 6.62 15.60
C ILE A 192 -0.90 6.94 15.17
N LEU A 193 -1.89 6.14 15.57
CA LEU A 193 -3.30 6.36 15.20
C LEU A 193 -3.86 7.75 15.59
N PRO A 194 -3.43 8.42 16.69
CA PRO A 194 -3.86 9.78 16.98
C PRO A 194 -3.51 10.82 15.90
N MET A 195 -2.56 10.53 15.00
CA MET A 195 -2.23 11.41 13.87
C MET A 195 -3.33 11.49 12.82
N VAL A 196 -4.19 10.46 12.72
CA VAL A 196 -5.33 10.46 11.80
C VAL A 196 -6.33 11.58 12.17
N GLY A 197 -6.39 11.98 13.45
CA GLY A 197 -7.15 13.12 13.92
C GLY A 197 -8.63 13.08 13.50
N ASP A 198 -9.13 14.19 12.98
CA ASP A 198 -10.51 14.32 12.51
C ASP A 198 -10.78 13.60 11.16
N GLU A 199 -9.74 13.09 10.48
CA GLU A 199 -9.85 12.42 9.18
C GLU A 199 -10.12 10.90 9.26
N GLU A 200 -10.50 10.42 10.45
CA GLU A 200 -10.72 8.99 10.78
C GLU A 200 -11.70 8.28 9.83
N GLU A 201 -12.77 8.97 9.41
CA GLU A 201 -13.76 8.41 8.48
C GLU A 201 -13.20 8.25 7.07
N PHE A 202 -12.51 9.28 6.54
CA PHE A 202 -11.84 9.20 5.25
C PHE A 202 -10.78 8.10 5.25
N PHE A 203 -9.89 8.11 6.25
CA PHE A 203 -8.79 7.16 6.35
C PHE A 203 -9.31 5.71 6.36
N PHE A 204 -10.22 5.34 7.26
CA PHE A 204 -10.66 3.94 7.30
C PHE A 204 -11.54 3.52 6.12
N SER A 205 -12.41 4.39 5.60
CA SER A 205 -13.26 4.04 4.45
C SER A 205 -12.45 3.91 3.15
N HIS A 206 -11.52 4.84 2.90
CA HIS A 206 -10.64 4.82 1.74
C HIS A 206 -9.72 3.60 1.77
N ALA A 207 -9.05 3.34 2.91
CA ALA A 207 -8.21 2.16 3.07
C ALA A 207 -8.97 0.85 2.83
N CYS A 208 -10.17 0.71 3.39
CA CYS A 208 -10.98 -0.50 3.18
C CYS A 208 -11.33 -0.71 1.70
N SER A 209 -11.79 0.36 1.02
CA SER A 209 -12.20 0.33 -0.38
C SER A 209 -11.02 -0.01 -1.31
N THR A 210 -9.89 0.71 -1.18
CA THR A 210 -8.71 0.50 -2.00
C THR A 210 -8.07 -0.87 -1.75
N LEU A 211 -8.00 -1.35 -0.50
CA LEU A 211 -7.40 -2.66 -0.19
C LEU A 211 -8.30 -3.86 -0.52
N GLU A 212 -9.61 -3.69 -0.64
CA GLU A 212 -10.50 -4.71 -1.19
C GLU A 212 -10.31 -4.80 -2.71
N LYS A 213 -10.43 -3.67 -3.40
CA LYS A 213 -10.27 -3.54 -4.86
C LYS A 213 -8.91 -4.05 -5.34
N HIS A 214 -7.84 -3.66 -4.66
CA HIS A 214 -6.45 -3.97 -5.00
C HIS A 214 -5.84 -5.01 -4.05
N SER A 215 -6.61 -6.05 -3.70
CA SER A 215 -6.18 -7.13 -2.80
C SER A 215 -5.05 -8.00 -3.37
N GLY A 216 -5.10 -8.32 -4.66
CA GLY A 216 -4.17 -9.25 -5.30
C GLY A 216 -4.29 -10.66 -4.69
N ASP A 217 -3.16 -11.34 -4.47
CA ASP A 217 -3.14 -12.67 -3.84
C ASP A 217 -3.28 -12.64 -2.30
N MET A 218 -3.39 -11.45 -1.69
CA MET A 218 -3.46 -11.29 -0.23
C MET A 218 -4.79 -10.67 0.21
N PRO A 219 -5.40 -11.13 1.31
CA PRO A 219 -6.64 -10.54 1.84
C PRO A 219 -6.32 -9.24 2.61
N ARG A 220 -5.85 -8.22 1.89
CA ARG A 220 -5.28 -6.97 2.43
C ARG A 220 -6.26 -6.21 3.32
N ALA A 221 -7.49 -5.98 2.85
CA ALA A 221 -8.55 -5.34 3.64
C ALA A 221 -8.80 -6.08 4.97
N ARG A 222 -8.95 -7.42 4.93
CA ARG A 222 -9.12 -8.24 6.15
C ARG A 222 -7.93 -8.10 7.11
N VAL A 223 -6.70 -8.11 6.61
CA VAL A 223 -5.50 -7.95 7.44
C VAL A 223 -5.45 -6.56 8.09
N PHE A 224 -5.79 -5.50 7.35
CA PHE A 224 -5.87 -4.13 7.85
C PHE A 224 -6.95 -3.98 8.93
N VAL A 225 -8.18 -4.38 8.65
CA VAL A 225 -9.30 -4.23 9.60
C VAL A 225 -9.10 -5.11 10.85
N HIS A 226 -8.54 -6.31 10.73
CA HIS A 226 -8.21 -7.13 11.89
C HIS A 226 -7.09 -6.54 12.75
N ALA A 227 -6.14 -5.80 12.14
CA ALA A 227 -5.13 -5.03 12.87
C ALA A 227 -5.75 -3.81 13.59
N LEU A 228 -6.69 -3.10 12.95
CA LEU A 228 -7.45 -2.00 13.57
C LEU A 228 -8.27 -2.47 14.78
N TRP A 229 -9.00 -3.57 14.67
CA TRP A 229 -9.70 -4.20 15.80
C TRP A 229 -8.74 -4.45 16.98
N ALA A 230 -7.59 -5.09 16.69
CA ALA A 230 -6.59 -5.37 17.70
C ALA A 230 -5.96 -4.10 18.31
N ALA A 231 -5.89 -3.01 17.55
CA ALA A 231 -5.40 -1.69 17.94
C ALA A 231 -6.49 -0.75 18.48
N SER A 232 -7.68 -1.24 18.83
CA SER A 232 -8.77 -0.43 19.37
C SER A 232 -9.16 -0.82 20.80
N THR A 233 -9.79 0.09 21.53
CA THR A 233 -10.74 -0.20 22.62
C THR A 233 -12.09 -0.69 22.06
N PRO A 234 -13.01 -1.22 22.90
CA PRO A 234 -14.34 -1.62 22.43
C PRO A 234 -15.14 -0.46 21.80
N ASP A 235 -15.09 0.74 22.40
CA ASP A 235 -15.86 1.91 21.93
C ASP A 235 -15.30 2.47 20.63
N GLU A 236 -13.97 2.57 20.51
CA GLU A 236 -13.32 2.89 19.23
C GLU A 236 -13.63 1.85 18.16
N TRP A 237 -13.58 0.57 18.49
CA TRP A 237 -13.90 -0.49 17.54
C TRP A 237 -15.34 -0.39 17.05
N ALA A 238 -16.30 -0.13 17.92
CA ALA A 238 -17.71 0.05 17.53
C ALA A 238 -17.92 1.20 16.53
N LYS A 239 -17.14 2.28 16.63
CA LYS A 239 -17.14 3.35 15.61
C LYS A 239 -16.49 2.87 14.31
N ARG A 240 -15.28 2.28 14.41
CA ARG A 240 -14.46 1.87 13.26
C ARG A 240 -15.07 0.72 12.46
N SER A 241 -15.79 -0.19 13.11
CA SER A 241 -16.48 -1.31 12.47
C SER A 241 -17.58 -0.84 11.54
N GLU A 242 -18.36 0.18 11.90
CA GLU A 242 -19.41 0.71 11.02
C GLU A 242 -18.82 1.44 9.80
N ILE A 243 -17.70 2.15 9.94
CA ILE A 243 -16.97 2.75 8.81
C ILE A 243 -16.47 1.66 7.85
N ALA A 244 -15.79 0.62 8.38
CA ALA A 244 -15.28 -0.49 7.58
C ALA A 244 -16.41 -1.28 6.88
N LYS A 245 -17.51 -1.53 7.58
CA LYS A 245 -18.70 -2.21 7.05
C LYS A 245 -19.43 -1.41 5.97
N GLY A 246 -19.42 -0.08 6.07
CA GLY A 246 -19.97 0.80 5.03
C GLY A 246 -19.11 0.89 3.76
N ALA A 247 -17.80 0.64 3.89
CA ALA A 247 -16.83 0.72 2.80
C ALA A 247 -16.58 -0.61 2.06
N LEU A 248 -16.77 -1.74 2.74
CA LEU A 248 -16.50 -3.08 2.20
C LEU A 248 -17.73 -3.75 1.59
N SER A 249 -17.51 -4.69 0.66
CA SER A 249 -18.57 -5.60 0.22
C SER A 249 -19.05 -6.53 1.34
N GLU A 250 -20.31 -6.96 1.27
CA GLU A 250 -20.90 -7.90 2.23
C GLU A 250 -20.09 -9.21 2.38
N PRO A 251 -19.55 -9.85 1.31
CA PRO A 251 -18.63 -10.97 1.44
C PRO A 251 -17.35 -10.65 2.22
N ALA A 252 -16.71 -9.50 1.96
CA ALA A 252 -15.47 -9.10 2.64
C ALA A 252 -15.72 -8.77 4.12
N TRP A 253 -16.83 -8.07 4.43
CA TRP A 253 -17.23 -7.82 5.82
C TRP A 253 -17.52 -9.11 6.57
N SER A 254 -18.25 -10.06 5.96
CA SER A 254 -18.61 -11.34 6.58
C SER A 254 -17.38 -12.17 6.99
N GLU A 255 -16.30 -12.14 6.20
CA GLU A 255 -15.04 -12.81 6.56
C GLU A 255 -14.36 -12.15 7.78
N ILE A 256 -14.43 -10.82 7.89
CA ILE A 256 -13.84 -10.04 8.98
C ILE A 256 -14.63 -10.22 10.28
N GLU A 257 -15.96 -10.13 10.21
CA GLU A 257 -16.84 -10.19 11.39
C GLU A 257 -16.63 -11.50 12.18
N GLY A 258 -16.48 -12.63 11.47
CA GLY A 258 -16.17 -13.93 12.07
C GLY A 258 -14.82 -13.98 12.81
N LEU A 259 -13.87 -13.10 12.48
CA LEU A 259 -12.61 -12.95 13.20
C LEU A 259 -12.77 -12.07 14.44
N THR A 260 -13.46 -10.93 14.33
CA THR A 260 -13.53 -9.87 15.35
C THR A 260 -14.63 -10.03 16.41
N SER A 261 -15.58 -10.96 16.22
CA SER A 261 -16.71 -11.20 17.15
C SER A 261 -16.37 -12.07 18.37
N SER A 262 -15.32 -11.74 19.12
CA SER A 262 -14.85 -12.50 20.31
C SER A 262 -14.83 -11.69 21.59
#